data_AF-A0A7L2RZC7-F1
#
_entry.id   AF-A0A7L2RZC7-F1
#
_cell.length_a   1.000
_cell.length_b   1.000
_cell.length_c   1.000
_cell.angle_alpha   90.00
_cell.angle_beta   90.00
_cell.angle_gamma   90.00
#
_symmetry.space_group_name_H-M   'P 1'
#
loop_
_entity.id
_entity.type
_entity.pdbx_description
1 polymer ?
#
loop_
_entity_poly.entity_id
_entity_poly.type
_entity_poly.pdbx_seq_one_letter_code
_entity_poly.pdbx_strand_id
1 'polypeptide(L)'
;RVLCLFDVDGTLTPPRQKIEPEVDAFLRELRERVLIGVVGGSDYAKIAEQLGEGDEVIDKFDYVFAENGTVQYKNGQLVSKQAIQDHLGEELLQDLINFCLNYMALLKLPKKRGTFIEFRNGMLNISPIGRSCTQEERIEFSELDKVVGLALSFAGFVQPQISGLRF
;
A
#
# COMPACT_ATOMS: atom_id res chain seq x y z
N ARG A 1 -11.70 -25.66 -7.09
CA ARG A 1 -10.72 -25.76 -5.98
C ARG A 1 -10.97 -24.59 -5.04
N VAL A 2 -10.84 -24.79 -3.74
CA VAL A 2 -10.97 -23.72 -2.72
C VAL A 2 -9.66 -22.94 -2.66
N LEU A 3 -9.75 -21.62 -2.47
CA LEU A 3 -8.62 -20.72 -2.21
C LEU A 3 -8.79 -20.11 -0.82
N CYS A 4 -7.78 -20.27 0.03
CA CYS A 4 -7.65 -19.49 1.26
C CYS A 4 -6.73 -18.31 0.98
N LEU A 5 -7.27 -17.09 1.10
CA LEU A 5 -6.54 -15.85 0.89
C LEU A 5 -6.36 -15.15 2.23
N PHE A 6 -5.11 -14.86 2.59
CA PHE A 6 -4.75 -14.29 3.88
C PHE A 6 -4.21 -12.87 3.73
N ASP A 7 -4.60 -11.99 4.66
CA ASP A 7 -3.80 -10.78 4.91
C ASP A 7 -2.45 -11.18 5.53
N VAL A 8 -1.47 -10.28 5.51
CA VAL A 8 -0.11 -10.55 5.97
C VAL A 8 0.07 -10.10 7.43
N ASP A 9 0.14 -8.78 7.64
CA ASP A 9 0.46 -8.15 8.91
C ASP A 9 -0.68 -8.34 9.94
N GLY A 10 -0.37 -8.93 11.09
CA GLY A 10 -1.35 -9.19 12.15
C GLY A 10 -2.29 -10.38 11.88
N THR A 11 -2.17 -11.03 10.71
CA THR A 11 -2.92 -12.24 10.37
C THR A 11 -1.99 -13.46 10.29
N LEU A 12 -0.96 -13.42 9.44
CA LEU A 12 0.04 -14.49 9.32
C LEU A 12 1.29 -14.21 10.15
N THR A 13 1.57 -12.94 10.44
CA THR A 13 2.74 -12.51 11.21
C THR A 13 2.34 -11.56 12.32
N PRO A 14 3.12 -11.47 13.42
CA PRO A 14 3.03 -10.32 14.30
C PRO A 14 3.33 -9.03 13.51
N PRO A 15 2.74 -7.88 13.87
CA PRO A 15 2.88 -6.65 13.09
C PRO A 15 4.34 -6.28 12.80
N ARG A 16 4.69 -6.19 11.51
CA ARG A 16 6.03 -5.90 10.96
C ARG A 16 7.12 -6.90 11.37
N GLN A 17 6.75 -8.12 11.73
CA GLN A 17 7.70 -9.18 12.08
C GLN A 17 7.65 -10.32 11.06
N LYS A 18 8.64 -11.22 11.17
CA LYS A 18 8.70 -12.46 10.38
C LYS A 18 7.63 -13.45 10.83
N ILE A 19 7.20 -14.29 9.90
CA ILE A 19 6.32 -15.43 10.16
C ILE A 19 6.97 -16.40 11.14
N GLU A 20 6.19 -16.92 12.07
CA GLU A 20 6.65 -17.93 13.00
C GLU A 20 6.77 -19.29 12.29
N PRO A 21 7.80 -20.11 12.58
CA PRO A 21 8.00 -21.40 11.91
C PRO A 21 6.80 -22.35 11.97
N GLU A 22 6.03 -22.31 13.07
CA GLU A 22 4.84 -23.13 13.24
C GLU A 22 3.72 -22.74 12.27
N VAL A 23 3.54 -21.44 12.02
CA VAL A 23 2.56 -20.92 11.07
C VAL A 23 2.99 -21.23 9.63
N ASP A 24 4.28 -21.06 9.30
CA ASP A 24 4.82 -21.43 7.97
C ASP A 24 4.63 -22.92 7.69
N ALA A 25 4.90 -23.80 8.67
CA ALA A 25 4.69 -25.24 8.54
C ALA A 25 3.20 -25.59 8.35
N PHE A 26 2.31 -24.97 9.10
CA PHE A 26 0.87 -25.16 8.95
C PHE A 26 0.37 -24.76 7.55
N LEU A 27 0.83 -23.63 7.02
CA LEU A 27 0.44 -23.19 5.67
C LEU A 27 0.91 -24.16 4.58
N ARG A 28 2.10 -24.77 4.73
CA ARG A 28 2.57 -25.82 3.81
C ARG A 28 1.64 -27.03 3.82
N GLU A 29 1.23 -27.51 4.99
CA GLU A 29 0.28 -28.63 5.10
C GLU A 29 -1.10 -28.25 4.50
N LEU A 30 -1.57 -27.02 4.77
CA LEU A 30 -2.84 -26.54 4.23
C LEU A 30 -2.84 -26.52 2.70
N ARG A 31 -1.70 -26.15 2.08
CA ARG A 31 -1.53 -26.08 0.62
C ARG A 31 -1.71 -27.44 -0.07
N GLU A 32 -1.52 -28.55 0.63
CA GLU A 32 -1.77 -29.88 0.08
C GLU A 32 -3.27 -30.15 -0.17
N ARG A 33 -4.15 -29.41 0.52
CA ARG A 33 -5.61 -29.61 0.49
C ARG A 33 -6.34 -28.53 -0.29
N VAL A 34 -5.86 -27.29 -0.22
CA VAL A 34 -6.46 -26.11 -0.86
C VAL A 34 -5.39 -25.24 -1.51
N LEU A 35 -5.80 -24.36 -2.41
CA LEU A 35 -4.88 -23.31 -2.86
C LEU A 35 -4.72 -22.28 -1.74
N ILE A 36 -3.52 -21.75 -1.59
CA ILE A 36 -3.24 -20.67 -0.64
C ILE A 36 -2.69 -19.45 -1.34
N GLY A 37 -3.04 -18.28 -0.84
CA GLY A 37 -2.44 -17.04 -1.30
C GLY A 37 -2.42 -15.97 -0.22
N VAL A 38 -1.62 -14.94 -0.46
CA VAL A 38 -1.53 -13.76 0.41
C VAL A 38 -1.89 -12.50 -0.34
N VAL A 39 -2.50 -11.55 0.36
CA VAL A 39 -2.78 -10.20 -0.13
C VAL A 39 -2.30 -9.19 0.90
N GLY A 40 -1.64 -8.12 0.45
CA GLY A 40 -1.20 -7.06 1.35
C GLY A 40 -1.09 -5.71 0.62
N GLY A 41 -1.29 -4.62 1.37
CA GLY A 41 -1.11 -3.26 0.85
C GLY A 41 0.35 -2.84 0.68
N SER A 42 1.27 -3.63 1.23
CA SER A 42 2.71 -3.42 1.09
C SER A 42 3.23 -3.83 -0.30
N ASP A 43 4.39 -3.29 -0.67
CA ASP A 43 5.14 -3.79 -1.83
C ASP A 43 5.61 -5.24 -1.61
N TYR A 44 6.00 -5.90 -2.70
CA TYR A 44 6.42 -7.30 -2.67
C TYR A 44 7.62 -7.53 -1.73
N ALA A 45 8.60 -6.61 -1.72
CA ALA A 45 9.80 -6.76 -0.90
C ALA A 45 9.47 -6.87 0.59
N LYS A 46 8.53 -6.05 1.09
CA LYS A 46 8.08 -6.15 2.49
C LYS A 46 7.31 -7.43 2.78
N ILE A 47 6.45 -7.87 1.86
CA ILE A 47 5.76 -9.17 2.02
C ILE A 47 6.80 -10.30 2.06
N ALA A 48 7.82 -10.23 1.20
CA ALA A 48 8.93 -11.16 1.17
C ALA A 48 9.71 -11.18 2.49
N GLU A 49 10.08 -10.02 3.03
CA GLU A 49 10.77 -9.88 4.33
C GLU A 49 10.02 -10.56 5.48
N GLN A 50 8.70 -10.57 5.44
CA GLN A 50 7.86 -11.16 6.50
C GLN A 50 7.62 -12.66 6.30
N LEU A 51 7.42 -13.13 5.08
CA LEU A 51 6.95 -14.49 4.81
C LEU A 51 8.05 -15.44 4.29
N GLY A 52 9.26 -14.93 4.04
CA GLY A 52 10.37 -15.73 3.57
C GLY A 52 11.66 -14.92 3.43
N GLU A 53 12.54 -15.38 2.56
CA GLU A 53 13.74 -14.65 2.16
C GLU A 53 13.77 -14.54 0.63
N GLY A 54 13.98 -13.33 0.10
CA GLY A 54 14.04 -13.09 -1.34
C GLY A 54 12.80 -13.57 -2.10
N ASP A 55 12.99 -14.43 -3.10
CA ASP A 55 11.94 -14.91 -3.99
C ASP A 55 11.21 -16.17 -3.48
N GLU A 56 11.50 -16.65 -2.27
CA GLU A 56 10.85 -17.86 -1.74
C GLU A 56 9.34 -17.72 -1.60
N VAL A 57 8.82 -16.50 -1.38
CA VAL A 57 7.40 -16.29 -1.09
C VAL A 57 6.51 -16.64 -2.28
N ILE A 58 6.93 -16.34 -3.51
CA ILE A 58 6.16 -16.69 -4.72
C ILE A 58 6.13 -18.20 -5.01
N ASP A 59 7.05 -18.96 -4.40
CA ASP A 59 7.09 -20.41 -4.48
C ASP A 59 6.32 -21.06 -3.34
N LYS A 60 6.24 -20.44 -2.16
CA LYS A 60 5.50 -20.92 -0.99
C LYS A 60 3.97 -20.82 -1.14
N PHE A 61 3.49 -19.82 -1.88
CA PHE A 61 2.06 -19.57 -2.09
C PHE A 61 1.67 -19.74 -3.56
N ASP A 62 0.44 -20.19 -3.82
CA ASP A 62 -0.07 -20.30 -5.19
C ASP A 62 -0.36 -18.92 -5.79
N TYR A 63 -0.70 -17.95 -4.95
CA TYR A 63 -0.94 -16.55 -5.32
C TYR A 63 -0.29 -15.59 -4.33
N VAL A 64 0.34 -14.54 -4.84
CA VAL A 64 0.86 -13.42 -4.04
C VAL A 64 0.36 -12.12 -4.64
N PHE A 65 -0.45 -11.37 -3.88
CA PHE A 65 -1.03 -10.09 -4.27
C PHE A 65 -0.39 -8.96 -3.46
N ALA A 66 0.65 -8.34 -4.01
CA ALA A 66 1.28 -7.16 -3.42
C ALA A 66 0.57 -5.89 -3.89
N GLU A 67 0.73 -4.80 -3.13
CA GLU A 67 0.09 -3.50 -3.40
C GLU A 67 -1.43 -3.66 -3.67
N ASN A 68 -2.13 -4.41 -2.80
CA ASN A 68 -3.54 -4.78 -2.91
C ASN A 68 -3.91 -5.51 -4.22
N GLY A 69 -2.97 -6.24 -4.81
CA GLY A 69 -3.17 -7.02 -6.03
C GLY A 69 -2.87 -6.26 -7.32
N THR A 70 -2.45 -5.00 -7.25
CA THR A 70 -1.91 -4.30 -8.43
C THR A 70 -0.60 -4.95 -8.91
N VAL A 71 0.10 -5.69 -8.05
CA VAL A 71 1.15 -6.63 -8.43
C VAL A 71 0.71 -8.04 -8.06
N GLN A 72 0.60 -8.92 -9.04
CA GLN A 72 0.13 -10.29 -8.86
C GLN A 72 1.16 -11.30 -9.34
N TYR A 73 1.48 -12.26 -8.47
CA TYR A 73 2.17 -13.49 -8.83
C TYR A 73 1.22 -14.67 -8.71
N LYS A 74 1.42 -15.64 -9.59
CA LYS A 74 0.72 -16.92 -9.58
C LYS A 74 1.70 -18.03 -9.92
N ASN A 75 1.80 -19.04 -9.07
CA ASN A 75 2.71 -20.19 -9.25
C ASN A 75 4.15 -19.75 -9.60
N GLY A 76 4.74 -18.86 -8.79
CA GLY A 76 6.11 -18.36 -9.04
C GLY A 76 6.26 -17.37 -10.20
N GLN A 77 5.19 -17.03 -10.93
CA GLN A 77 5.29 -16.15 -12.11
C GLN A 77 4.52 -14.85 -11.91
N LEU A 78 5.12 -13.73 -12.31
CA LEU A 78 4.44 -12.44 -12.39
C LEU A 78 3.34 -12.52 -13.47
N VAL A 79 2.09 -12.33 -13.06
CA VAL A 79 0.93 -12.38 -13.96
C VAL A 79 0.56 -10.98 -14.44
N SER A 80 0.49 -10.04 -13.52
CA SER A 80 0.10 -8.67 -13.83
C SER A 80 0.80 -7.69 -12.91
N LYS A 81 1.11 -6.54 -13.49
CA LYS A 81 1.53 -5.34 -12.77
C LYS A 81 0.75 -4.19 -13.38
N GLN A 82 -0.16 -3.61 -12.61
CA GLN A 82 -0.98 -2.48 -13.05
C GLN A 82 -0.41 -1.20 -12.47
N ALA A 83 -0.01 -0.29 -13.34
CA ALA A 83 0.45 1.02 -12.96
C ALA A 83 -0.69 2.04 -13.05
N ILE A 84 -0.76 2.96 -12.11
CA ILE A 84 -1.85 3.93 -11.98
C ILE A 84 -1.93 4.87 -13.19
N GLN A 85 -0.78 5.21 -13.80
CA GLN A 85 -0.74 6.02 -15.02
C GLN A 85 -1.35 5.30 -16.23
N ASP A 86 -1.22 3.97 -16.31
CA ASP A 86 -1.80 3.19 -17.41
C ASP A 86 -3.32 3.09 -17.27
N HIS A 87 -3.82 3.15 -16.03
CA HIS A 87 -5.24 3.08 -15.74
C HIS A 87 -5.94 4.45 -15.83
N LEU A 88 -5.34 5.50 -15.27
CA LEU A 88 -5.95 6.83 -15.21
C LEU A 88 -5.60 7.72 -16.41
N GLY A 89 -4.48 7.45 -17.08
CA GLY A 89 -3.91 8.33 -18.10
C GLY A 89 -3.16 9.53 -17.51
N GLU A 90 -2.21 10.05 -18.28
CA GLU A 90 -1.32 11.15 -17.87
C GLU A 90 -2.06 12.46 -17.57
N GLU A 91 -3.08 12.81 -18.36
CA GLU A 91 -3.82 14.08 -18.20
C GLU A 91 -4.46 14.18 -16.81
N LEU A 92 -5.25 13.18 -16.45
CA LEU A 92 -5.94 13.15 -15.17
C LEU A 92 -4.98 12.98 -13.99
N LEU A 93 -3.92 12.19 -14.18
CA LEU A 93 -2.90 11.99 -13.16
C LEU A 93 -2.16 13.30 -12.86
N GLN A 94 -1.80 14.07 -13.89
CA GLN A 94 -1.17 15.39 -13.74
C GLN A 94 -2.14 16.39 -13.13
N ASP A 95 -3.41 16.40 -13.52
CA ASP A 95 -4.43 17.25 -12.90
C ASP A 95 -4.58 16.99 -11.41
N LEU A 96 -4.65 15.71 -11.01
CA LEU A 96 -4.67 15.32 -9.61
C LEU A 96 -3.41 15.77 -8.87
N ILE A 97 -2.23 15.51 -9.43
CA ILE A 97 -0.95 15.92 -8.83
C ILE A 97 -0.89 17.44 -8.65
N ASN A 98 -1.21 18.21 -9.68
CA ASN A 98 -1.21 19.67 -9.67
C ASN A 98 -2.19 20.22 -8.64
N PHE A 99 -3.40 19.65 -8.57
CA PHE A 99 -4.40 20.01 -7.56
C PHE A 99 -3.86 19.79 -6.14
N CYS A 100 -3.28 18.61 -5.88
CA CYS A 100 -2.74 18.25 -4.58
C CYS A 100 -1.58 19.17 -4.18
N LEU A 101 -0.66 19.47 -5.09
CA LEU A 101 0.45 20.38 -4.86
C LEU A 101 -0.04 21.81 -4.56
N ASN A 102 -0.99 22.32 -5.35
CA ASN A 102 -1.56 23.66 -5.15
C ASN A 102 -2.26 23.78 -3.79
N TYR A 103 -3.07 22.78 -3.42
CA TYR A 103 -3.72 22.76 -2.11
C TYR A 103 -2.69 22.74 -0.97
N MET A 104 -1.72 21.82 -1.04
CA MET A 104 -0.70 21.69 -0.01
C MET A 104 0.20 22.93 0.10
N ALA A 105 0.42 23.67 -1.00
CA ALA A 105 1.16 24.93 -0.97
C ALA A 105 0.49 25.99 -0.08
N LEU A 106 -0.85 26.02 -0.06
CA LEU A 106 -1.64 26.97 0.73
C LEU A 106 -1.76 26.60 2.22
N LEU A 107 -1.54 25.33 2.58
CA LEU A 107 -1.56 24.89 3.97
C LEU A 107 -0.41 25.52 4.79
N LYS A 108 -0.73 26.09 5.95
CA LYS A 108 0.28 26.47 6.94
C LYS A 108 0.32 25.40 8.03
N LEU A 109 1.45 24.70 8.12
CA LEU A 109 1.71 23.69 9.14
C LEU A 109 2.88 24.15 10.01
N PRO A 110 2.98 23.71 11.27
CA PRO A 110 4.14 23.99 12.11
C PRO A 110 5.46 23.56 11.45
N LYS A 111 5.43 22.43 10.74
CA LYS A 111 6.56 21.87 9.99
C LYS A 111 6.09 21.33 8.65
N LYS A 112 6.92 21.53 7.63
CA LYS A 112 6.84 20.91 6.30
C LYS A 112 8.21 20.35 5.94
N ARG A 113 8.24 19.19 5.29
CA ARG A 113 9.47 18.50 4.88
C ARG A 113 9.43 18.29 3.37
N GLY A 114 9.71 17.08 2.89
CA GLY A 114 9.66 16.72 1.47
C GLY A 114 8.88 15.44 1.25
N THR A 115 8.76 15.03 -0.02
CA THR A 115 7.98 13.86 -0.42
C THR A 115 6.50 14.02 -0.01
N PHE A 116 5.89 15.12 -0.46
CA PHE A 116 4.47 15.41 -0.24
C PHE A 116 3.55 14.52 -1.07
N ILE A 117 4.01 14.13 -2.27
CA ILE A 117 3.37 13.16 -3.14
C ILE A 117 4.43 12.09 -3.42
N GLU A 118 4.14 10.84 -3.07
CA GLU A 118 4.96 9.68 -3.39
C GLU A 118 4.18 8.82 -4.39
N PHE A 119 4.76 8.67 -5.59
CA PHE A 119 4.20 7.85 -6.66
C PHE A 119 4.54 6.38 -6.41
N ARG A 120 3.52 5.52 -6.38
CA ARG A 120 3.65 4.05 -6.29
C ARG A 120 2.99 3.40 -7.49
N ASN A 121 3.12 2.09 -7.69
CA ASN A 121 2.51 1.45 -8.86
C ASN A 121 0.98 1.61 -8.83
N GLY A 122 0.34 1.24 -7.72
CA GLY A 122 -1.12 1.25 -7.63
C GLY A 122 -1.74 2.54 -7.09
N MET A 123 -0.95 3.49 -6.59
CA MET A 123 -1.50 4.63 -5.84
C MET A 123 -0.56 5.85 -5.76
N LEU A 124 -1.14 7.02 -5.46
CA LEU A 124 -0.42 8.18 -4.97
C LEU A 124 -0.56 8.27 -3.45
N ASN A 125 0.55 8.31 -2.73
CA ASN A 125 0.54 8.59 -1.30
C ASN A 125 0.77 10.07 -1.07
N ILE A 126 -0.19 10.75 -0.45
CA ILE A 126 -0.15 12.20 -0.23
C ILE A 126 0.01 12.49 1.26
N SER A 127 1.00 13.31 1.61
CA SER A 127 1.32 13.70 2.98
C SER A 127 1.51 15.21 3.08
N PRO A 128 0.60 15.95 3.75
CA PRO A 128 0.73 17.40 3.90
C PRO A 128 2.01 17.86 4.63
N ILE A 129 2.46 17.09 5.63
CA ILE A 129 3.74 17.35 6.31
C ILE A 129 4.95 16.91 5.45
N GLY A 130 4.77 15.95 4.55
CA GLY A 130 5.81 15.29 3.76
C GLY A 130 6.35 14.03 4.45
N ARG A 131 6.59 12.96 3.69
CA ARG A 131 7.01 11.65 4.22
C ARG A 131 8.44 11.61 4.75
N SER A 132 9.27 12.60 4.42
CA SER A 132 10.64 12.70 4.95
C SER A 132 10.73 13.34 6.34
N CYS A 133 9.62 13.49 7.06
CA CYS A 133 9.61 13.97 8.44
C CYS A 133 10.16 12.93 9.43
N THR A 134 10.64 13.41 10.58
CA THR A 134 11.06 12.49 11.66
C THR A 134 9.86 11.84 12.33
N GLN A 135 10.12 10.83 13.18
CA GLN A 135 9.07 10.15 13.92
C GLN A 135 8.38 11.11 14.92
N GLU A 136 9.12 11.99 15.57
CA GLU A 136 8.57 13.01 16.48
C GLU A 136 7.67 13.97 15.72
N GLU A 137 8.12 14.48 14.57
CA GLU A 137 7.34 15.39 13.72
C GLU A 137 6.06 14.73 13.20
N ARG A 138 6.11 13.43 12.89
CA ARG A 138 4.94 12.65 12.49
C ARG A 138 3.91 12.54 13.61
N ILE A 139 4.35 12.34 14.85
CA ILE A 139 3.47 12.29 16.02
C ILE A 139 2.82 13.66 16.24
N GLU A 140 3.61 14.74 16.21
CA GLU A 140 3.08 16.10 16.34
C GLU A 140 2.03 16.42 15.26
N PHE A 141 2.30 16.05 14.00
CA PHE A 141 1.34 16.24 12.91
C PHE A 141 0.07 15.41 13.10
N SER A 142 0.19 14.17 13.55
CA SER A 142 -0.96 13.30 13.84
C SER A 142 -1.88 13.91 14.90
N GLU A 143 -1.32 14.47 15.98
CA GLU A 143 -2.13 15.14 17.00
C GLU A 143 -2.78 16.44 16.47
N LEU A 144 -2.08 17.22 15.65
CA LEU A 144 -2.66 18.38 14.98
C LEU A 144 -3.81 17.98 14.04
N ASP A 145 -3.61 16.93 13.23
CA ASP A 145 -4.59 16.46 12.25
C ASP A 145 -5.86 15.93 12.91
N LYS A 146 -5.78 15.30 14.08
CA LYS A 146 -6.96 14.90 14.87
C LYS A 146 -7.84 16.08 15.28
N VAL A 147 -7.24 17.25 15.50
CA VAL A 147 -7.95 18.46 15.94
C VAL A 147 -8.50 19.23 14.74
N VAL A 148 -7.71 19.36 13.68
CA VAL A 148 -8.01 20.24 12.53
C VAL A 148 -8.69 19.47 11.39
N GLY A 149 -8.52 18.15 11.32
CA GLY A 149 -9.09 17.31 10.27
C GLY A 149 -8.53 17.62 8.88
N LEU A 150 -7.23 17.89 8.77
CA LEU A 150 -6.59 18.32 7.51
C LEU A 150 -6.65 17.21 6.45
N ALA A 151 -6.38 15.96 6.83
CA ALA A 151 -6.44 14.81 5.93
C ALA A 151 -7.86 14.57 5.40
N LEU A 152 -8.87 14.64 6.27
CA LEU A 152 -10.27 14.50 5.88
C LEU A 152 -10.74 15.64 4.99
N SER A 153 -10.39 16.88 5.36
CA SER A 153 -10.70 18.06 4.54
C SER A 153 -10.07 17.92 3.15
N PHE A 154 -8.81 17.52 3.10
CA PHE A 154 -8.09 17.29 1.84
C PHE A 154 -8.75 16.21 0.98
N ALA A 155 -9.13 15.07 1.57
CA ALA A 155 -9.84 14.01 0.86
C ALA A 155 -11.17 14.53 0.27
N GLY A 156 -11.91 15.36 1.03
CA GLY A 156 -13.13 16.02 0.55
C GLY A 156 -12.89 17.00 -0.61
N PHE A 157 -11.71 17.63 -0.69
CA PHE A 157 -11.33 18.50 -1.81
C PHE A 157 -10.90 17.71 -3.05
N VAL A 158 -10.28 16.53 -2.87
CA VAL A 158 -9.84 15.66 -3.96
C VAL A 158 -11.01 14.89 -4.57
N GLN A 159 -11.97 14.44 -3.76
CA GLN A 159 -13.07 13.56 -4.20
C GLN A 159 -13.86 14.09 -5.41
N PRO A 160 -14.21 15.39 -5.53
CA PRO A 160 -14.88 15.92 -6.72
C PRO A 160 -14.05 15.80 -8.00
N GLN A 161 -12.72 15.96 -7.92
CA GLN A 161 -11.80 15.89 -9.08
C GLN A 161 -11.72 14.47 -9.66
N ILE A 162 -11.97 13.45 -8.83
CA ILE A 162 -11.92 12.04 -9.22
C ILE A 162 -13.31 11.38 -9.27
N SER A 163 -14.38 12.14 -9.09
CA SER A 163 -15.75 11.62 -8.98
C SER A 163 -16.27 10.95 -10.27
N GLY A 164 -15.68 11.27 -11.42
CA GLY A 164 -15.95 10.63 -12.71
C GLY A 164 -15.20 9.33 -12.95
N LEU A 165 -14.21 9.00 -12.10
CA LEU A 165 -13.46 7.76 -12.20
C LEU A 165 -14.24 6.61 -11.57
N ARG A 166 -14.44 5.53 -12.34
CA ARG A 166 -14.92 4.26 -11.82
C ARG A 166 -13.70 3.43 -11.43
N PHE A 167 -13.56 3.16 -10.13
CA PHE A 167 -12.58 2.21 -9.58
C PHE A 167 -13.15 0.79 -9.56
#